data_AF-A0A7C6NZM4-F1
#
_entry.id   AF-A0A7C6NZM4-F1
#
_cell.length_a   1.000
_cell.length_b   1.000
_cell.length_c   1.000
_cell.angle_alpha   90.00
_cell.angle_beta   90.00
_cell.angle_gamma   90.00
#
_symmetry.space_group_name_H-M   'P 1'
#
loop_
_entity.id
_entity.type
_entity.pdbx_description
1 polymer ?
#
loop_
_entity_poly.entity_id
_entity_poly.type
_entity_poly.pdbx_seq_one_letter_code
_entity_poly.pdbx_strand_id
1 'polypeptide(L)'
;MLKLSLNKVVLACMLFFPITTILQGMPIFNLINKTVIFLMVLLILIGCFIDKIEVVDLGLVILALGLSIYTFVISQGDFYNPNMVIYLGFWVIFFVYIKNQYASIMDVLEKNIFLLEAAVVVWNILVFISFFVESSYVSTWGGRYFQSFSNGEHRFASTCLLAFCLGWILYKKRNRRRYLLLLVIPFIGFFICGARTYIGVIIIYILALCFIELRNKKVFLFAGAFLLALAGWLIPLTPTGSKFLYTYSQAVESLDFWAAITNGRNLFWAVDLDAYSKLGSIDKFLGKGINYVYEINYYSGHGLIWAHNDFINLLLTSGLAGLFLYLYVFYLFIKVGVEKERDKAEKGSSAIKLTLFFFLAIWGINAMFNMVYTYTCSVLAVPFIFYTLTRKDKDGHYEIREND
;
A
#
# COMPACT_ATOMS: atom_id res chain seq x y z
N MET A 1 27.19 15.80 1.89
CA MET A 1 27.50 14.39 2.25
C MET A 1 26.47 13.79 3.21
N LEU A 2 26.16 14.42 4.36
CA LEU A 2 25.21 13.91 5.36
C LEU A 2 23.80 13.58 4.82
N LYS A 3 23.28 14.40 3.90
CA LYS A 3 21.95 14.20 3.28
C LYS A 3 21.89 12.97 2.37
N LEU A 4 22.95 12.75 1.58
CA LEU A 4 23.03 11.59 0.69
C LEU A 4 23.20 10.29 1.50
N SER A 5 23.91 10.34 2.62
CA SER A 5 23.99 9.21 3.56
C SER A 5 22.65 8.92 4.23
N LEU A 6 21.89 9.95 4.62
CA LEU A 6 20.57 9.76 5.24
C LEU A 6 19.57 9.10 4.28
N ASN A 7 19.42 9.63 3.07
CA ASN A 7 18.50 9.08 2.07
C ASN A 7 18.85 7.62 1.73
N LYS A 8 20.14 7.25 1.76
CA LYS A 8 20.59 5.87 1.59
C LYS A 8 20.15 4.97 2.74
N VAL A 9 20.25 5.43 4.00
CA VAL A 9 19.78 4.63 5.16
C VAL A 9 18.26 4.52 5.16
N VAL A 10 17.52 5.60 4.88
CA VAL A 10 16.06 5.55 4.76
C VAL A 10 15.63 4.58 3.66
N LEU A 11 16.27 4.65 2.48
CA LEU A 11 16.01 3.70 1.41
C LEU A 11 16.31 2.25 1.85
N ALA A 12 17.42 2.01 2.54
CA ALA A 12 17.73 0.68 3.06
C ALA A 12 16.62 0.19 4.00
N CYS A 13 16.14 1.02 4.92
CA CYS A 13 14.99 0.68 5.77
C CYS A 13 13.75 0.33 4.93
N MET A 14 13.42 1.12 3.89
CA MET A 14 12.27 0.83 3.02
C MET A 14 12.40 -0.50 2.28
N LEU A 15 13.60 -0.85 1.81
CA LEU A 15 13.88 -2.09 1.08
C LEU A 15 13.92 -3.32 2.01
N PHE A 16 14.43 -3.17 3.24
CA PHE A 16 14.47 -4.26 4.23
C PHE A 16 13.13 -4.46 4.97
N PHE A 17 12.28 -3.44 5.03
CA PHE A 17 11.00 -3.53 5.73
C PHE A 17 10.10 -4.70 5.31
N PRO A 18 9.89 -5.01 4.00
CA PRO A 18 9.08 -6.17 3.62
C PRO A 18 9.67 -7.49 4.13
N ILE A 19 10.99 -7.61 4.27
CA ILE A 19 11.65 -8.81 4.84
C ILE A 19 11.33 -8.94 6.33
N THR A 20 11.44 -7.85 7.10
CA THR A 20 11.12 -7.91 8.53
C THR A 20 9.62 -8.10 8.77
N THR A 21 8.76 -7.55 7.91
CA THR A 21 7.30 -7.76 7.97
C THR A 21 6.92 -9.21 7.70
N ILE A 22 7.53 -9.88 6.71
CA ILE A 22 7.22 -11.31 6.48
C ILE A 22 7.69 -12.21 7.60
N LEU A 23 8.64 -11.80 8.45
CA LEU A 23 9.16 -12.59 9.57
C LEU A 23 8.48 -12.25 10.92
N GLN A 24 7.69 -11.18 10.99
CA GLN A 24 7.19 -10.62 12.25
C GLN A 24 6.29 -11.55 13.08
N GLY A 25 5.74 -12.61 12.48
CA GLY A 25 4.98 -13.63 13.20
C GLY A 25 5.83 -14.43 14.19
N MET A 26 7.16 -14.40 14.02
CA MET A 26 8.11 -14.93 14.97
C MET A 26 8.47 -13.88 16.04
N PRO A 27 8.46 -14.20 17.35
CA PRO A 27 8.62 -13.21 18.43
C PRO A 27 9.86 -12.31 18.33
N ILE A 28 11.04 -12.88 18.04
CA ILE A 28 12.30 -12.11 17.87
C ILE A 28 12.19 -11.13 16.71
N PHE A 29 11.57 -11.55 15.60
CA PHE A 29 11.48 -10.74 14.40
C PHE A 29 10.37 -9.69 14.48
N ASN A 30 9.38 -9.86 15.34
CA ASN A 30 8.40 -8.82 15.67
C ASN A 30 9.10 -7.58 16.27
N LEU A 31 10.00 -7.80 17.23
CA LEU A 31 10.78 -6.71 17.82
C LEU A 31 11.65 -6.03 16.76
N ILE A 32 12.33 -6.81 15.91
CA ILE A 32 13.13 -6.27 14.80
C ILE A 32 12.27 -5.44 13.84
N ASN A 33 11.09 -5.90 13.46
CA ASN A 33 10.19 -5.15 12.59
C ASN A 33 9.78 -3.80 13.21
N LYS A 34 9.40 -3.81 14.50
CA LYS A 34 9.08 -2.59 15.28
C LYS A 34 10.27 -1.64 15.38
N THR A 35 11.47 -2.17 15.59
CA THR A 35 12.70 -1.36 15.62
C THR A 35 12.98 -0.74 14.25
N VAL A 36 12.81 -1.49 13.15
CA VAL A 36 13.05 -0.95 11.80
C VAL A 36 12.06 0.16 11.46
N ILE A 37 10.76 0.01 11.77
CA ILE A 37 9.79 1.09 11.53
C ILE A 37 10.08 2.31 12.42
N PHE A 38 10.43 2.10 13.69
CA PHE A 38 10.80 3.18 14.61
C PHE A 38 12.02 3.95 14.08
N LEU A 39 13.09 3.23 13.70
CA LEU A 39 14.29 3.83 13.12
C LEU A 39 13.96 4.58 11.82
N MET A 40 13.12 4.02 10.95
CA MET A 40 12.71 4.68 9.72
C MET A 40 11.96 5.99 10.02
N VAL A 41 11.00 5.99 10.95
CA VAL A 41 10.29 7.21 11.38
C VAL A 41 11.25 8.24 11.95
N LEU A 42 12.16 7.83 12.84
CA LEU A 42 13.15 8.71 13.44
C LEU A 42 14.08 9.33 12.39
N LEU A 43 14.59 8.54 11.45
CA LEU A 43 15.45 9.02 10.37
C LEU A 43 14.72 9.98 9.43
N ILE A 44 13.45 9.70 9.14
CA ILE A 44 12.60 10.59 8.34
C ILE A 44 12.39 11.93 9.07
N LEU A 45 12.07 11.89 10.38
CA LEU A 45 11.93 13.10 11.19
C LEU A 45 13.23 13.91 11.23
N ILE A 46 14.37 13.26 11.45
CA ILE A 46 15.69 13.91 11.40
C ILE A 46 15.92 14.52 10.01
N GLY A 47 15.59 13.80 8.93
CA GLY A 47 15.70 14.29 7.55
C GLY A 47 14.84 15.52 7.27
N CYS A 48 13.64 15.54 7.83
CA CYS A 48 12.76 16.70 7.84
C CYS A 48 13.42 17.91 8.51
N PHE A 49 14.14 17.75 9.63
CA PHE A 49 14.80 18.88 10.32
C PHE A 49 16.15 19.31 9.75
N ILE A 50 16.90 18.39 9.12
CA ILE A 50 18.19 18.71 8.48
C ILE A 50 17.98 19.55 7.22
N ASP A 51 16.90 19.30 6.49
CA ASP A 51 16.54 20.10 5.34
C ASP A 51 15.82 21.38 5.77
N LYS A 52 15.95 22.45 4.96
CA LYS A 52 15.09 23.64 5.11
C LYS A 52 13.66 23.22 4.80
N ILE A 53 12.95 22.77 5.82
CA ILE A 53 11.53 22.45 5.72
C ILE A 53 10.76 23.74 5.47
N GLU A 54 9.83 23.68 4.53
CA GLU A 54 8.87 24.76 4.33
C GLU A 54 7.98 24.86 5.58
N VAL A 55 7.61 26.08 5.98
CA VAL A 55 6.76 26.31 7.16
C VAL A 55 5.46 25.50 7.07
N VAL A 56 4.92 25.32 5.86
CA VAL A 56 3.75 24.49 5.59
C VAL A 56 4.01 23.02 5.97
N ASP A 57 5.15 22.46 5.58
CA ASP A 57 5.50 21.07 5.88
C ASP A 57 5.68 20.85 7.39
N LEU A 58 6.28 21.81 8.10
CA LEU A 58 6.37 21.78 9.57
C LEU A 58 4.98 21.81 10.21
N GLY A 59 4.11 22.71 9.73
CA GLY A 59 2.74 22.81 10.21
C GLY A 59 1.95 21.52 10.03
N LEU A 60 2.11 20.83 8.90
CA LEU A 60 1.48 19.54 8.63
C LEU A 60 1.96 18.45 9.60
N VAL A 61 3.26 18.38 9.86
CA VAL A 61 3.83 17.41 10.82
C VAL A 61 3.34 17.69 12.24
N ILE A 62 3.36 18.95 12.68
CA ILE A 62 2.86 19.33 14.01
C ILE A 62 1.37 19.01 14.14
N LEU A 63 0.56 19.31 13.12
CA LEU A 63 -0.87 19.00 13.14
C LEU A 63 -1.14 17.49 13.19
N ALA A 64 -0.37 16.68 12.45
CA ALA A 64 -0.50 15.24 12.47
C ALA A 64 -0.13 14.64 13.84
N LEU A 65 0.96 15.11 14.46
CA LEU A 65 1.35 14.70 15.81
C LEU A 65 0.31 15.16 16.84
N GLY A 66 -0.16 16.40 16.74
CA GLY A 66 -1.21 16.95 17.60
C GLY A 66 -2.51 16.15 17.53
N LEU A 67 -2.97 15.79 16.32
CA LEU A 67 -4.13 14.92 16.13
C LEU A 67 -3.89 13.49 16.65
N SER A 68 -2.70 12.94 16.47
CA SER A 68 -2.36 11.61 16.99
C SER A 68 -2.40 11.59 18.52
N ILE A 69 -1.88 12.63 19.17
CA ILE A 69 -1.95 12.80 20.64
C ILE A 69 -3.39 13.02 21.08
N TYR A 70 -4.13 13.91 20.41
CA TYR A 70 -5.52 14.19 20.72
C TYR A 70 -6.36 12.90 20.67
N THR A 71 -6.30 12.17 19.55
CA THR A 71 -7.05 10.92 19.36
C THR A 71 -6.66 9.85 20.37
N PHE A 72 -5.39 9.75 20.75
CA PHE A 72 -4.93 8.89 21.84
C PHE A 72 -5.59 9.27 23.18
N VAL A 73 -5.56 10.56 23.56
CA VAL A 73 -6.08 11.05 24.85
C VAL A 73 -7.59 10.89 24.96
N ILE A 74 -8.35 11.10 23.89
CA ILE A 74 -9.81 11.00 23.94
C ILE A 74 -10.34 9.56 23.81
N SER A 75 -9.50 8.63 23.35
CA SER A 75 -9.88 7.22 23.21
C SER A 75 -10.13 6.62 24.60
N GLN A 76 -11.31 6.03 24.78
CA GLN A 76 -11.71 5.42 26.04
C GLN A 76 -11.35 3.94 26.06
N GLY A 77 -10.96 3.42 27.22
CA GLY A 77 -10.65 2.00 27.43
C GLY A 77 -9.33 1.55 26.79
N ASP A 78 -9.10 0.24 26.82
CA ASP A 78 -7.92 -0.37 26.20
C ASP A 78 -8.00 -0.30 24.67
N PHE A 79 -6.87 -0.05 24.01
CA PHE A 79 -6.83 0.00 22.56
C PHE A 79 -7.05 -1.38 21.94
N TYR A 80 -8.09 -1.54 21.11
CA TYR A 80 -8.28 -2.75 20.30
C TYR A 80 -7.13 -2.95 19.30
N ASN A 81 -6.58 -1.85 18.76
CA ASN A 81 -5.35 -1.85 17.97
C ASN A 81 -4.49 -0.62 18.28
N PRO A 82 -3.43 -0.76 19.10
CA PRO A 82 -2.60 0.38 19.50
C PRO A 82 -1.81 1.01 18.34
N ASN A 83 -1.64 0.29 17.21
CA ASN A 83 -0.91 0.84 16.06
C ASN A 83 -1.71 1.95 15.35
N MET A 84 -3.03 2.03 15.56
CA MET A 84 -3.85 3.08 14.94
C MET A 84 -3.45 4.49 15.34
N VAL A 85 -2.85 4.66 16.53
CA VAL A 85 -2.32 5.94 17.02
C VAL A 85 -1.27 6.50 16.08
N ILE A 86 -0.45 5.63 15.47
CA ILE A 86 0.75 6.04 14.74
C ILE A 86 0.55 6.06 13.22
N TYR A 87 -0.49 5.43 12.69
CA TYR A 87 -0.64 5.26 11.24
C TYR A 87 -0.83 6.60 10.50
N LEU A 88 -1.69 7.50 11.00
CA LEU A 88 -1.88 8.82 10.37
C LEU A 88 -0.62 9.68 10.48
N GLY A 89 0.03 9.69 11.65
CA GLY A 89 1.31 10.37 11.85
C GLY A 89 2.37 9.86 10.88
N PHE A 90 2.52 8.54 10.75
CA PHE A 90 3.44 7.94 9.79
C PHE A 90 3.12 8.34 8.35
N TRP A 91 1.85 8.28 7.93
CA TRP A 91 1.43 8.70 6.59
C TRP A 91 1.87 10.12 6.27
N VAL A 92 1.58 11.07 7.16
CA VAL A 92 1.93 12.48 6.96
C VAL A 92 3.44 12.70 6.92
N ILE A 93 4.15 12.19 7.93
CA ILE A 93 5.62 12.36 8.04
C ILE A 93 6.32 11.74 6.83
N PHE A 94 5.88 10.55 6.41
CA PHE A 94 6.43 9.86 5.25
C PHE A 94 6.20 10.64 3.96
N PHE A 95 4.98 11.09 3.65
CA PHE A 95 4.72 11.79 2.39
C PHE A 95 5.32 13.19 2.35
N VAL A 96 5.41 13.91 3.48
CA VAL A 96 6.14 15.18 3.56
C VAL A 96 7.62 14.96 3.18
N TYR A 97 8.26 13.96 3.77
CA TYR A 97 9.66 13.65 3.47
C TYR A 97 9.85 13.17 2.03
N ILE A 98 9.03 12.23 1.55
CA ILE A 98 9.12 11.71 0.19
C ILE A 98 8.87 12.82 -0.84
N LYS A 99 7.88 13.70 -0.67
CA LYS A 99 7.64 14.85 -1.58
C LYS A 99 8.92 15.66 -1.81
N ASN A 100 9.64 15.94 -0.72
CA ASN A 100 10.86 16.75 -0.74
C ASN A 100 12.07 15.97 -1.29
N GLN A 101 12.21 14.70 -0.91
CA GLN A 101 13.39 13.88 -1.23
C GLN A 101 13.21 12.91 -2.41
N TYR A 102 12.04 12.90 -3.07
CA TYR A 102 11.67 11.89 -4.07
C TYR A 102 12.77 11.63 -5.10
N ALA A 103 13.23 12.69 -5.80
CA ALA A 103 14.26 12.57 -6.82
C ALA A 103 15.59 12.04 -6.26
N SER A 104 15.98 12.46 -5.06
CA SER A 104 17.20 12.00 -4.41
C SER A 104 17.11 10.54 -3.97
N ILE A 105 15.99 10.11 -3.40
CA ILE A 105 15.77 8.71 -3.01
C ILE A 105 15.80 7.80 -4.24
N MET A 106 15.15 8.22 -5.33
CA MET A 106 15.15 7.45 -6.58
C MET A 106 16.54 7.41 -7.23
N ASP A 107 17.32 8.48 -7.20
CA ASP A 107 18.73 8.48 -7.65
C ASP A 107 19.60 7.55 -6.79
N VAL A 108 19.41 7.57 -5.46
CA VAL A 108 20.11 6.67 -4.54
C VAL A 108 19.73 5.21 -4.79
N LEU A 109 18.45 4.91 -5.11
CA LEU A 109 18.01 3.58 -5.50
C LEU A 109 18.73 3.09 -6.75
N GLU A 110 18.87 3.93 -7.76
CA GLU A 110 19.59 3.58 -8.99
C GLU A 110 21.08 3.31 -8.77
N LYS A 111 21.72 4.16 -7.96
CA LYS A 111 23.13 4.01 -7.59
C LYS A 111 23.38 2.77 -6.72
N ASN A 112 22.37 2.28 -6.03
CA ASN A 112 22.47 1.14 -5.10
C ASN A 112 21.58 -0.02 -5.55
N ILE A 113 21.51 -0.29 -6.86
CA ILE A 113 20.65 -1.37 -7.41
C ILE A 113 20.97 -2.76 -6.84
N PHE A 114 22.21 -2.97 -6.36
CA PHE A 114 22.59 -4.21 -5.66
C PHE A 114 21.81 -4.40 -4.35
N LEU A 115 21.54 -3.31 -3.62
CA LEU A 115 20.74 -3.36 -2.40
C LEU A 115 19.28 -3.76 -2.69
N LEU A 116 18.71 -3.22 -3.78
CA LEU A 116 17.40 -3.63 -4.29
C LEU A 116 17.39 -5.12 -4.65
N GLU A 117 18.39 -5.56 -5.40
CA GLU A 117 18.55 -6.95 -5.81
C GLU A 117 18.63 -7.90 -4.60
N ALA A 118 19.48 -7.58 -3.63
CA ALA A 118 19.60 -8.34 -2.39
C ALA A 118 18.26 -8.41 -1.63
N ALA A 119 17.57 -7.28 -1.47
CA ALA A 119 16.30 -7.24 -0.77
C ALA A 119 15.21 -8.10 -1.45
N VAL A 120 15.06 -7.98 -2.77
CA VAL A 120 14.05 -8.75 -3.53
C VAL A 120 14.38 -10.25 -3.53
N VAL A 121 15.66 -10.61 -3.69
CA VAL A 121 16.10 -12.02 -3.69
C VAL A 121 15.90 -12.65 -2.30
N VAL A 122 16.33 -11.98 -1.23
CA VAL A 122 16.14 -12.48 0.14
C VAL A 122 14.66 -12.64 0.46
N TRP A 123 13.82 -11.65 0.09
CA TRP A 123 12.38 -11.75 0.28
C TRP A 123 11.79 -12.97 -0.45
N ASN A 124 12.16 -13.18 -1.72
CA ASN A 124 11.71 -14.33 -2.52
C ASN A 124 12.13 -15.66 -1.90
N ILE A 125 13.39 -15.79 -1.45
CA ILE A 125 13.89 -17.01 -0.81
C ILE A 125 13.13 -17.31 0.48
N LEU A 126 12.90 -16.30 1.33
CA LEU A 126 12.19 -16.50 2.60
C LEU A 126 10.73 -16.93 2.39
N VAL A 127 10.04 -16.33 1.41
CA VAL A 127 8.66 -16.72 1.07
C VAL A 127 8.63 -18.10 0.40
N PHE A 128 9.63 -18.43 -0.42
CA PHE A 128 9.73 -19.77 -1.00
C PHE A 128 9.90 -20.84 0.07
N ILE A 129 10.79 -20.61 1.04
CA ILE A 129 10.98 -21.52 2.18
C ILE A 129 9.68 -21.67 2.97
N SER A 130 8.94 -20.58 3.17
CA SER A 130 7.73 -20.61 3.99
C SER A 130 6.58 -21.41 3.37
N PHE A 131 6.56 -21.66 2.05
CA PHE A 131 5.63 -22.60 1.41
C PHE A 131 5.70 -24.02 1.99
N PHE A 132 6.86 -24.42 2.50
CA PHE A 132 7.07 -25.77 3.04
C PHE A 132 6.86 -25.84 4.55
N VAL A 133 6.37 -24.77 5.18
CA VAL A 133 6.17 -24.69 6.63
C VAL A 133 4.69 -24.53 6.94
N GLU A 134 4.13 -25.46 7.74
CA GLU A 134 2.72 -25.50 8.08
C GLU A 134 2.23 -24.23 8.80
N SER A 135 3.06 -23.65 9.67
CA SER A 135 2.73 -22.42 10.40
C SER A 135 2.57 -21.17 9.50
N SER A 136 2.96 -21.27 8.23
CA SER A 136 2.74 -20.23 7.22
C SER A 136 1.31 -20.21 6.68
N TYR A 137 0.48 -21.18 7.07
CA TYR A 137 -0.90 -21.30 6.64
C TYR A 137 -1.87 -21.04 7.79
N VAL A 138 -3.03 -20.48 7.47
CA VAL A 138 -4.11 -20.25 8.43
C VAL A 138 -5.42 -20.79 7.87
N SER A 139 -6.17 -21.49 8.71
CA SER A 139 -7.49 -22.01 8.37
C SER A 139 -8.57 -21.10 8.94
N THR A 140 -9.12 -20.24 8.08
CA THR A 140 -10.19 -19.28 8.40
C THR A 140 -11.21 -19.28 7.27
N TRP A 141 -12.41 -18.77 7.49
CA TRP A 141 -13.41 -18.54 6.41
C TRP A 141 -13.64 -19.75 5.49
N GLY A 142 -13.67 -20.97 6.04
CA GLY A 142 -13.89 -22.21 5.29
C GLY A 142 -12.76 -22.64 4.34
N GLY A 143 -11.58 -22.02 4.42
CA GLY A 143 -10.45 -22.31 3.54
C GLY A 143 -9.10 -22.29 4.28
N ARG A 144 -8.03 -22.65 3.56
CA ARG A 144 -6.65 -22.59 4.04
C ARG A 144 -5.89 -21.54 3.21
N TYR A 145 -5.40 -20.50 3.87
CA TYR A 145 -4.72 -19.37 3.22
C TYR A 145 -3.26 -19.28 3.62
N PHE A 146 -2.43 -18.81 2.71
CA PHE A 146 -1.00 -18.64 2.93
C PHE A 146 -0.66 -17.22 3.38
N GLN A 147 -0.06 -17.07 4.55
CA GLN A 147 0.35 -15.79 5.12
C GLN A 147 1.86 -15.67 5.34
N SER A 148 2.65 -16.64 4.87
CA SER A 148 4.08 -16.76 5.22
C SER A 148 4.28 -16.66 6.74
N PHE A 149 5.45 -16.22 7.21
CA PHE A 149 5.67 -15.98 8.64
C PHE A 149 5.14 -14.61 9.13
N SER A 150 4.27 -13.95 8.37
CA SER A 150 3.88 -12.56 8.64
C SER A 150 2.76 -12.41 9.69
N ASN A 151 2.10 -13.53 10.01
CA ASN A 151 0.94 -13.60 10.91
C ASN A 151 -0.18 -12.61 10.51
N GLY A 152 -0.54 -12.60 9.22
CA GLY A 152 -1.73 -11.92 8.70
C GLY A 152 -1.80 -11.90 7.18
N GLU A 153 -2.91 -12.38 6.62
CA GLU A 153 -3.20 -12.43 5.17
C GLU A 153 -2.93 -11.08 4.46
N HIS A 154 -3.53 -10.00 4.97
CA HIS A 154 -3.39 -8.66 4.39
C HIS A 154 -1.98 -8.08 4.57
N ARG A 155 -1.28 -8.45 5.64
CA ARG A 155 0.11 -8.02 5.87
C ARG A 155 1.02 -8.67 4.84
N PHE A 156 0.90 -9.99 4.63
CA PHE A 156 1.64 -10.69 3.58
C PHE A 156 1.35 -10.12 2.19
N ALA A 157 0.08 -9.89 1.86
CA ALA A 157 -0.29 -9.30 0.56
C ALA A 157 0.31 -7.90 0.35
N SER A 158 0.38 -7.08 1.40
CA SER A 158 1.04 -5.77 1.35
C SER A 158 2.55 -5.88 1.05
N THR A 159 3.21 -6.93 1.57
CA THR A 159 4.63 -7.20 1.26
C THR A 159 4.81 -7.69 -0.17
N CYS A 160 3.86 -8.48 -0.69
CA CYS A 160 3.86 -8.92 -2.10
C CYS A 160 3.76 -7.73 -3.05
N LEU A 161 2.92 -6.73 -2.74
CA LEU A 161 2.82 -5.50 -3.54
C LEU A 161 4.13 -4.73 -3.62
N LEU A 162 4.79 -4.55 -2.47
CA LEU A 162 6.08 -3.88 -2.43
C LEU A 162 7.15 -4.70 -3.17
N ALA A 163 7.26 -5.99 -2.88
CA ALA A 163 8.23 -6.88 -3.54
C ALA A 163 8.02 -6.97 -5.06
N PHE A 164 6.78 -7.03 -5.54
CA PHE A 164 6.47 -7.03 -6.98
C PHE A 164 6.92 -5.72 -7.63
N CYS A 165 6.60 -4.57 -7.03
CA CYS A 165 7.01 -3.26 -7.55
C CYS A 165 8.54 -3.11 -7.59
N LEU A 166 9.22 -3.51 -6.51
CA LEU A 166 10.68 -3.50 -6.42
C LEU A 166 11.33 -4.44 -7.44
N GLY A 167 10.77 -5.64 -7.64
CA GLY A 167 11.21 -6.58 -8.67
C GLY A 167 11.02 -6.03 -10.08
N TRP A 168 9.95 -5.29 -10.33
CA TRP A 168 9.71 -4.64 -11.62
C TRP A 168 10.75 -3.55 -11.90
N ILE A 169 11.06 -2.71 -10.90
CA ILE A 169 12.15 -1.73 -10.99
C ILE A 169 13.46 -2.43 -11.33
N LEU A 170 13.79 -3.52 -10.62
CA LEU A 170 15.02 -4.28 -10.84
C LEU A 170 15.10 -4.85 -12.27
N TYR A 171 14.01 -5.44 -12.76
CA TYR A 171 13.90 -5.92 -14.14
C TYR A 171 14.19 -4.81 -15.15
N LYS A 172 13.51 -3.66 -15.03
CA LYS A 172 13.70 -2.52 -15.94
C LYS A 172 15.11 -1.96 -15.89
N LYS A 173 15.76 -1.94 -14.72
CA LYS A 173 17.11 -1.37 -14.56
C LYS A 173 18.22 -2.28 -15.03
N ARG A 174 18.09 -3.58 -14.82
CA ARG A 174 19.12 -4.55 -15.23
C ARG A 174 18.92 -5.05 -16.66
N ASN A 175 17.71 -4.93 -17.21
CA ASN A 175 17.32 -5.43 -18.53
C ASN A 175 17.67 -6.92 -18.75
N ARG A 176 17.51 -7.74 -17.70
CA ARG A 176 17.73 -9.20 -17.80
C ARG A 176 16.43 -9.93 -17.51
N ARG A 177 15.99 -10.75 -18.47
CA ARG A 177 14.76 -11.56 -18.36
C ARG A 177 14.71 -12.44 -17.11
N ARG A 178 15.87 -12.87 -16.59
CA ARG A 178 15.96 -13.63 -15.33
C ARG A 178 15.30 -12.94 -14.14
N TYR A 179 15.27 -11.60 -14.10
CA TYR A 179 14.63 -10.87 -13.00
C TYR A 179 13.11 -10.92 -13.04
N LEU A 180 12.50 -11.30 -14.18
CA LEU A 180 11.06 -11.60 -14.24
C LEU A 180 10.69 -12.81 -13.37
N LEU A 181 11.62 -13.75 -13.15
CA LEU A 181 11.39 -14.89 -12.26
C LEU A 181 11.18 -14.45 -10.80
N LEU A 182 11.76 -13.32 -10.38
CA LEU A 182 11.56 -12.76 -9.04
C LEU A 182 10.18 -12.12 -8.86
N LEU A 183 9.40 -11.98 -9.92
CA LEU A 183 8.00 -11.52 -9.87
C LEU A 183 7.02 -12.66 -9.65
N VAL A 184 7.42 -13.91 -9.89
CA VAL A 184 6.55 -15.09 -9.84
C VAL A 184 6.03 -15.32 -8.41
N ILE A 185 6.91 -15.34 -7.42
CA ILE A 185 6.52 -15.58 -6.01
C ILE A 185 5.58 -14.48 -5.48
N PRO A 186 5.89 -13.17 -5.58
CA PRO A 186 4.95 -12.16 -5.10
C PRO A 186 3.63 -12.17 -5.89
N PHE A 187 3.67 -12.52 -7.18
CA PHE A 187 2.45 -12.67 -7.99
C PHE A 187 1.56 -13.82 -7.51
N ILE A 188 2.14 -15.02 -7.30
CA ILE A 188 1.43 -16.18 -6.74
C ILE A 188 0.88 -15.83 -5.36
N GLY A 189 1.64 -15.09 -4.54
CA GLY A 189 1.25 -14.66 -3.20
C GLY A 189 -0.13 -14.01 -3.14
N PHE A 190 -0.50 -13.19 -4.13
CA PHE A 190 -1.83 -12.55 -4.17
C PHE A 190 -3.00 -13.55 -4.29
N PHE A 191 -2.79 -14.68 -4.97
CA PHE A 191 -3.83 -15.69 -5.22
C PHE A 191 -4.02 -16.68 -4.07
N ILE A 192 -2.98 -16.90 -3.27
CA ILE A 192 -3.01 -17.91 -2.19
C ILE A 192 -3.25 -17.31 -0.80
N CYS A 193 -3.11 -15.99 -0.64
CA CYS A 193 -3.15 -15.35 0.68
C CYS A 193 -4.53 -14.99 1.22
N GLY A 194 -5.60 -15.07 0.43
CA GLY A 194 -6.95 -14.71 0.87
C GLY A 194 -7.25 -13.19 0.87
N ALA A 195 -6.26 -12.34 0.61
CA ALA A 195 -6.41 -10.87 0.62
C ALA A 195 -6.91 -10.33 -0.73
N ARG A 196 -8.23 -10.48 -0.96
CA ARG A 196 -8.94 -10.18 -2.21
C ARG A 196 -8.68 -8.78 -2.80
N THR A 197 -8.60 -7.74 -1.96
CA THR A 197 -8.34 -6.36 -2.44
C THR A 197 -7.04 -6.25 -3.22
N TYR A 198 -6.00 -6.99 -2.83
CA TYR A 198 -4.71 -6.93 -3.49
C TYR A 198 -4.69 -7.60 -4.87
N ILE A 199 -5.63 -8.51 -5.17
CA ILE A 199 -5.82 -9.03 -6.53
C ILE A 199 -6.29 -7.92 -7.46
N GLY A 200 -7.28 -7.12 -7.04
CA GLY A 200 -7.73 -5.97 -7.83
C GLY A 200 -6.61 -4.95 -8.04
N VAL A 201 -5.84 -4.67 -6.98
CA VAL A 201 -4.67 -3.78 -7.05
C VAL A 201 -3.62 -4.28 -8.04
N ILE A 202 -3.21 -5.55 -7.98
CA ILE A 202 -2.17 -6.07 -8.87
C ILE A 202 -2.63 -6.17 -10.32
N ILE A 203 -3.90 -6.52 -10.58
CA ILE A 203 -4.47 -6.54 -11.94
C ILE A 203 -4.39 -5.15 -12.56
N ILE A 204 -4.84 -4.11 -11.84
CA ILE A 204 -4.79 -2.73 -12.32
C ILE A 204 -3.35 -2.28 -12.51
N TYR A 205 -2.45 -2.68 -11.60
CA TYR A 205 -1.04 -2.34 -11.73
C TYR A 205 -0.40 -2.99 -12.96
N ILE A 206 -0.65 -4.27 -13.23
CA ILE A 206 -0.15 -4.94 -14.44
C ILE A 206 -0.77 -4.32 -15.69
N LEU A 207 -2.07 -4.00 -15.69
CA LEU A 207 -2.71 -3.27 -16.80
C LEU A 207 -2.03 -1.91 -17.05
N ALA A 208 -1.68 -1.18 -15.99
CA ALA A 208 -0.94 0.07 -16.10
C ALA A 208 0.46 -0.13 -16.69
N LEU A 209 1.17 -1.18 -16.28
CA LEU A 209 2.47 -1.54 -16.86
C LEU A 209 2.34 -1.95 -18.33
N CYS A 210 1.37 -2.79 -18.68
CA CYS A 210 1.08 -3.15 -20.07
C CYS A 210 0.75 -1.92 -20.91
N PHE A 211 0.01 -0.95 -20.37
CA PHE A 211 -0.29 0.30 -21.07
C PHE A 211 0.97 1.12 -21.37
N ILE A 212 1.91 1.15 -20.43
CA ILE A 212 3.18 1.90 -20.58
C ILE A 212 4.12 1.20 -21.55
N GLU A 213 4.18 -0.13 -21.53
CA GLU A 213 5.12 -0.93 -22.32
C GLU A 213 4.60 -1.21 -23.74
N LEU A 214 3.30 -1.41 -23.93
CA LEU A 214 2.73 -1.78 -25.23
C LEU A 214 2.46 -0.55 -26.10
N ARG A 215 3.22 -0.42 -27.19
CA ARG A 215 3.12 0.71 -28.14
C ARG A 215 1.77 0.77 -28.86
N ASN A 216 1.14 -0.37 -29.14
CA ASN A 216 -0.05 -0.46 -29.95
C ASN A 216 -1.31 -0.61 -29.08
N LYS A 217 -2.26 0.34 -29.21
CA LYS A 217 -3.53 0.33 -28.47
C LYS A 217 -4.34 -0.94 -28.67
N LYS A 218 -4.33 -1.54 -29.87
CA LYS A 218 -5.02 -2.82 -30.14
C LYS A 218 -4.37 -3.98 -29.39
N VAL A 219 -3.04 -4.02 -29.35
CA VAL A 219 -2.28 -5.02 -28.60
C VAL A 219 -2.50 -4.85 -27.10
N PHE A 220 -2.54 -3.62 -26.60
CA PHE A 220 -2.91 -3.32 -25.21
C PHE A 220 -4.32 -3.82 -24.88
N LEU A 221 -5.32 -3.51 -25.69
CA LEU A 221 -6.70 -3.97 -25.47
C LEU A 221 -6.78 -5.50 -25.49
N PHE A 222 -6.10 -6.16 -26.42
CA PHE A 222 -6.05 -7.62 -26.50
C PHE A 222 -5.34 -8.23 -25.30
N ALA A 223 -4.16 -7.73 -24.92
CA ALA A 223 -3.41 -8.20 -23.76
C ALA A 223 -4.19 -7.95 -22.45
N GLY A 224 -4.86 -6.81 -22.34
CA GLY A 224 -5.72 -6.48 -21.20
C GLY A 224 -6.94 -7.39 -21.12
N ALA A 225 -7.63 -7.63 -22.23
CA ALA A 225 -8.74 -8.56 -22.29
C ALA A 225 -8.31 -10.00 -21.96
N PHE A 226 -7.16 -10.44 -22.48
CA PHE A 226 -6.57 -11.73 -22.16
C PHE A 226 -6.23 -11.85 -20.67
N LEU A 227 -5.61 -10.82 -20.09
CA LEU A 227 -5.27 -10.79 -18.67
C LEU A 227 -6.53 -10.84 -17.79
N LEU A 228 -7.58 -10.11 -18.14
CA LEU A 228 -8.85 -10.15 -17.42
C LEU A 228 -9.55 -11.51 -17.55
N ALA A 229 -9.52 -12.12 -18.74
CA ALA A 229 -10.05 -13.47 -18.95
C ALA A 229 -9.27 -14.52 -18.15
N LEU A 230 -7.93 -14.44 -18.17
CA LEU A 230 -7.05 -15.31 -17.40
C LEU A 230 -7.28 -15.14 -15.90
N ALA A 231 -7.43 -13.90 -15.41
CA ALA A 231 -7.77 -13.64 -14.02
C ALA A 231 -9.15 -14.21 -13.66
N GLY A 232 -10.15 -14.02 -14.52
CA GLY A 232 -11.50 -14.57 -14.32
C GLY A 232 -11.52 -16.10 -14.25
N TRP A 233 -10.63 -16.77 -15.00
CA TRP A 233 -10.48 -18.23 -14.96
C TRP A 233 -9.64 -18.72 -13.76
N LEU A 234 -8.53 -18.06 -13.44
CA LEU A 234 -7.62 -18.48 -12.38
C LEU A 234 -8.15 -18.19 -10.97
N ILE A 235 -8.77 -17.03 -10.74
CA ILE A 235 -9.19 -16.62 -9.39
C ILE A 235 -10.06 -17.69 -8.73
N PRO A 236 -11.14 -18.22 -9.36
CA PRO A 236 -11.99 -19.24 -8.76
C PRO A 236 -11.26 -20.53 -8.35
N LEU A 237 -10.12 -20.84 -8.98
CA LEU A 237 -9.31 -22.03 -8.71
C LEU A 237 -8.33 -21.85 -7.54
N THR A 238 -8.29 -20.67 -6.94
CA THR A 238 -7.30 -20.31 -5.90
C THR A 238 -7.97 -20.18 -4.53
N PRO A 239 -7.22 -20.30 -3.42
CA PRO A 239 -7.76 -20.07 -2.09
C PRO A 239 -8.48 -18.72 -1.97
N THR A 240 -7.89 -17.65 -2.51
CA THR A 240 -8.53 -16.33 -2.53
C THR A 240 -9.87 -16.33 -3.29
N GLY A 241 -9.99 -17.12 -4.36
CA GLY A 241 -11.26 -17.35 -5.07
C GLY A 241 -12.29 -18.13 -4.26
N SER A 242 -11.87 -19.17 -3.53
CA SER A 242 -12.76 -19.90 -2.62
C SER A 242 -13.34 -18.95 -1.57
N LYS A 243 -12.55 -18.00 -1.06
CA LYS A 243 -13.02 -16.93 -0.17
C LYS A 243 -13.98 -15.95 -0.84
N PHE A 244 -13.79 -15.66 -2.14
CA PHE A 244 -14.76 -14.89 -2.92
C PHE A 244 -16.10 -15.64 -3.03
N LEU A 245 -16.06 -16.91 -3.41
CA LEU A 245 -17.25 -17.74 -3.61
C LEU A 245 -18.01 -17.96 -2.30
N TYR A 246 -17.31 -18.24 -1.20
CA TYR A 246 -17.92 -18.43 0.12
C TYR A 246 -18.65 -17.18 0.60
N THR A 247 -18.07 -15.99 0.44
CA THR A 247 -18.79 -14.77 0.84
C THR A 247 -19.88 -14.41 -0.16
N TYR A 248 -19.66 -14.66 -1.46
CA TYR A 248 -20.68 -14.43 -2.47
C TYR A 248 -21.92 -15.30 -2.23
N SER A 249 -21.76 -16.59 -1.91
CA SER A 249 -22.90 -17.47 -1.62
C SER A 249 -23.71 -16.97 -0.43
N GLN A 250 -23.06 -16.48 0.63
CA GLN A 250 -23.76 -15.87 1.76
C GLN A 250 -24.45 -14.53 1.40
N ALA A 251 -23.89 -13.75 0.49
CA ALA A 251 -24.48 -12.48 0.05
C ALA A 251 -25.64 -12.66 -0.95
N VAL A 252 -25.62 -13.70 -1.77
CA VAL A 252 -26.73 -14.04 -2.68
C VAL A 252 -27.95 -14.52 -1.90
N GLU A 253 -27.74 -15.27 -0.81
CA GLU A 253 -28.80 -15.66 0.12
C GLU A 253 -29.50 -14.44 0.75
N SER A 254 -28.81 -13.30 0.87
CA SER A 254 -29.37 -12.04 1.38
C SER A 254 -29.86 -11.06 0.30
N LEU A 255 -29.80 -11.42 -1.00
CA LEU A 255 -30.21 -10.60 -2.16
C LEU A 255 -29.55 -9.20 -2.27
N ASP A 256 -28.43 -8.94 -1.59
CA ASP A 256 -27.76 -7.63 -1.64
C ASP A 256 -26.53 -7.64 -2.58
N PHE A 257 -26.71 -7.11 -3.78
CA PHE A 257 -25.64 -6.93 -4.79
C PHE A 257 -24.43 -6.15 -4.25
N TRP A 258 -24.66 -5.14 -3.40
CA TRP A 258 -23.58 -4.33 -2.84
C TRP A 258 -22.83 -5.06 -1.73
N ALA A 259 -23.49 -5.95 -0.99
CA ALA A 259 -22.83 -6.82 -0.03
C ALA A 259 -21.86 -7.79 -0.72
N ALA A 260 -22.20 -8.33 -1.88
CA ALA A 260 -21.31 -9.17 -2.66
C ALA A 260 -20.02 -8.45 -3.09
N ILE A 261 -20.12 -7.21 -3.59
CA ILE A 261 -18.96 -6.43 -4.06
C ILE A 261 -18.09 -5.94 -2.90
N THR A 262 -18.71 -5.44 -1.83
CA THR A 262 -17.99 -4.83 -0.72
C THR A 262 -17.54 -5.85 0.32
N ASN A 263 -17.99 -7.11 0.22
CA ASN A 263 -17.86 -8.16 1.22
C ASN A 263 -18.65 -7.93 2.51
N GLY A 264 -19.88 -7.45 2.37
CA GLY A 264 -20.73 -7.05 3.49
C GLY A 264 -20.26 -5.78 4.20
N ARG A 265 -19.20 -5.12 3.72
CA ARG A 265 -18.69 -3.89 4.33
C ARG A 265 -19.61 -2.71 4.16
N ASN A 266 -20.44 -2.71 3.11
CA ASN A 266 -21.51 -1.74 2.92
C ASN A 266 -22.42 -1.61 4.15
N LEU A 267 -22.72 -2.73 4.84
CA LEU A 267 -23.60 -2.75 6.01
C LEU A 267 -22.99 -1.97 7.17
N PHE A 268 -21.75 -2.30 7.55
CA PHE A 268 -21.11 -1.62 8.66
C PHE A 268 -20.59 -0.22 8.28
N TRP A 269 -20.30 0.04 7.00
CA TRP A 269 -20.03 1.41 6.51
C TRP A 269 -21.26 2.31 6.65
N ALA A 270 -22.46 1.79 6.43
CA ALA A 270 -23.68 2.58 6.61
C ALA A 270 -23.86 2.95 8.10
N VAL A 271 -23.61 2.00 9.00
CA VAL A 271 -23.62 2.23 10.45
C VAL A 271 -22.55 3.26 10.85
N ASP A 272 -21.32 3.10 10.38
CA ASP A 272 -20.21 4.02 10.62
C ASP A 272 -20.56 5.46 10.18
N LEU A 273 -21.10 5.62 8.96
CA LEU A 273 -21.46 6.92 8.41
C LEU A 273 -22.67 7.54 9.12
N ASP A 274 -23.66 6.75 9.50
CA ASP A 274 -24.80 7.20 10.31
C ASP A 274 -24.33 7.69 11.69
N ALA A 275 -23.46 6.94 12.36
CA ALA A 275 -22.88 7.34 13.64
C ALA A 275 -22.05 8.62 13.52
N TYR A 276 -21.26 8.77 12.45
CA TYR A 276 -20.54 10.02 12.16
C TYR A 276 -21.49 11.20 11.92
N SER A 277 -22.60 10.97 11.20
CA SER A 277 -23.59 12.02 10.89
C SER A 277 -24.24 12.62 12.14
N LYS A 278 -24.35 11.82 13.22
CA LYS A 278 -24.93 12.18 14.51
C LYS A 278 -23.95 12.87 15.47
N LEU A 279 -22.67 12.92 15.13
CA LEU A 279 -21.66 13.60 15.95
C LEU A 279 -21.89 15.12 16.02
N GLY A 280 -21.52 15.71 17.16
CA GLY A 280 -21.46 17.16 17.32
C GLY A 280 -20.37 17.79 16.43
N SER A 281 -20.42 19.11 16.23
CA SER A 281 -19.53 19.79 15.28
C SER A 281 -18.03 19.62 15.59
N ILE A 282 -17.65 19.62 16.88
CA ILE A 282 -16.26 19.42 17.32
C ILE A 282 -15.81 17.99 16.99
N ASP A 283 -16.64 17.00 17.35
CA ASP A 283 -16.35 15.58 17.10
C ASP A 283 -16.32 15.25 15.60
N LYS A 284 -17.14 15.92 14.76
CA LYS A 284 -17.03 15.80 13.30
C LYS A 284 -15.70 16.32 12.77
N PHE A 285 -15.19 17.40 13.35
CA PHE A 285 -13.94 18.00 12.90
C PHE A 285 -12.70 17.23 13.39
N LEU A 286 -12.68 16.81 14.67
CA LEU A 286 -11.51 16.21 15.31
C LEU A 286 -11.58 14.69 15.49
N GLY A 287 -12.76 14.08 15.31
CA GLY A 287 -13.01 12.66 15.53
C GLY A 287 -13.36 12.31 16.97
N LYS A 288 -13.76 11.05 17.18
CA LYS A 288 -14.11 10.48 18.50
C LYS A 288 -13.06 9.52 19.06
N GLY A 289 -11.88 9.47 18.45
CA GLY A 289 -10.80 8.61 18.88
C GLY A 289 -10.84 7.21 18.25
N ILE A 290 -9.84 6.41 18.58
CA ILE A 290 -9.46 5.18 17.89
C ILE A 290 -10.48 4.06 18.12
N ASN A 291 -10.96 3.92 19.34
CA ASN A 291 -11.87 2.84 19.71
C ASN A 291 -13.30 3.05 19.20
N TYR A 292 -13.68 4.28 18.84
CA TYR A 292 -15.05 4.62 18.47
C TYR A 292 -15.61 3.76 17.33
N VAL A 293 -14.82 3.52 16.28
CA VAL A 293 -15.23 2.66 15.14
C VAL A 293 -15.48 1.21 15.57
N TYR A 294 -14.69 0.68 16.52
CA TYR A 294 -14.88 -0.68 17.02
C TYR A 294 -16.13 -0.78 17.88
N GLU A 295 -16.36 0.23 18.73
CA GLU A 295 -17.50 0.27 19.64
C GLU A 295 -18.82 0.35 18.88
N ILE A 296 -18.94 1.26 17.90
CA ILE A 296 -20.14 1.38 17.07
C ILE A 296 -20.46 0.05 16.40
N ASN A 297 -19.47 -0.57 15.77
CA ASN A 297 -19.67 -1.83 15.05
C ASN A 297 -20.02 -2.99 15.98
N TYR A 298 -19.44 -3.01 17.19
CA TYR A 298 -19.79 -4.00 18.20
C TYR A 298 -21.25 -3.86 18.66
N TYR A 299 -21.68 -2.64 18.99
CA TYR A 299 -23.07 -2.38 19.42
C TYR A 299 -24.10 -2.57 18.30
N SER A 300 -23.69 -2.48 17.04
CA SER A 300 -24.54 -2.79 15.87
C SER A 300 -24.49 -4.27 15.45
N GLY A 301 -23.82 -5.15 16.21
CA GLY A 301 -23.81 -6.59 15.97
C GLY A 301 -22.82 -7.07 14.91
N HIS A 302 -21.91 -6.21 14.43
CA HIS A 302 -20.86 -6.57 13.46
C HIS A 302 -19.54 -7.01 14.12
N GLY A 303 -19.48 -6.92 15.46
CA GLY A 303 -18.30 -7.30 16.24
C GLY A 303 -17.27 -6.17 16.36
N LEU A 304 -16.16 -6.47 17.02
CA LEU A 304 -15.05 -5.52 17.21
C LEU A 304 -14.23 -5.40 15.92
N ILE A 305 -14.75 -4.63 14.98
CA ILE A 305 -14.15 -4.39 13.67
C ILE A 305 -13.98 -2.90 13.40
N TRP A 306 -12.95 -2.57 12.64
CA TRP A 306 -12.75 -1.23 12.06
C TRP A 306 -13.42 -1.10 10.68
N ALA A 307 -13.36 0.09 10.10
CA ALA A 307 -14.06 0.36 8.84
C ALA A 307 -13.45 -0.33 7.61
N HIS A 308 -12.20 -0.82 7.63
CA HIS A 308 -11.55 -1.34 6.40
C HIS A 308 -11.58 -0.36 5.19
N ASN A 309 -11.74 0.94 5.47
CA ASN A 309 -11.85 2.03 4.52
C ASN A 309 -11.16 3.26 5.11
N ASP A 310 -10.18 3.82 4.40
CA ASP A 310 -9.39 4.96 4.90
C ASP A 310 -10.27 6.16 5.25
N PHE A 311 -11.20 6.47 4.36
CA PHE A 311 -12.00 7.68 4.45
C PHE A 311 -12.94 7.60 5.64
N ILE A 312 -13.67 6.49 5.77
CA ILE A 312 -14.62 6.27 6.87
C ILE A 312 -13.88 6.17 8.20
N ASN A 313 -12.78 5.40 8.24
CA ASN A 313 -12.02 5.21 9.46
C ASN A 313 -11.43 6.53 9.96
N LEU A 314 -10.85 7.35 9.07
CA LEU A 314 -10.30 8.66 9.45
C LEU A 314 -11.39 9.63 9.88
N LEU A 315 -12.58 9.64 9.24
CA LEU A 315 -13.71 10.46 9.68
C LEU A 315 -14.13 10.12 11.11
N LEU A 316 -14.26 8.84 11.45
CA LEU A 316 -14.64 8.42 12.79
C LEU A 316 -13.56 8.67 13.84
N THR A 317 -12.31 8.37 13.51
CA THR A 317 -11.20 8.38 14.47
C THR A 317 -10.59 9.75 14.66
N SER A 318 -10.36 10.49 13.56
CA SER A 318 -9.63 11.78 13.53
C SER A 318 -10.40 12.92 12.85
N GLY A 319 -11.67 12.69 12.49
CA GLY A 319 -12.56 13.70 11.90
C GLY A 319 -12.13 14.18 10.52
N LEU A 320 -12.77 15.27 10.10
CA LEU A 320 -12.41 15.99 8.87
C LEU A 320 -10.96 16.47 8.86
N ALA A 321 -10.40 16.82 10.02
CA ALA A 321 -9.01 17.26 10.14
C ALA A 321 -8.03 16.14 9.74
N GLY A 322 -8.23 14.92 10.24
CA GLY A 322 -7.41 13.77 9.88
C GLY A 322 -7.56 13.35 8.42
N LEU A 323 -8.80 13.33 7.91
CA LEU A 323 -9.06 13.05 6.49
C LEU A 323 -8.42 14.09 5.57
N PHE A 324 -8.53 15.38 5.92
CA PHE A 324 -7.90 16.47 5.18
C PHE A 324 -6.39 16.30 5.13
N LEU A 325 -5.73 16.07 6.28
CA LEU A 325 -4.30 15.83 6.33
C LEU A 325 -3.88 14.66 5.43
N TYR A 326 -4.57 13.53 5.54
CA TYR A 326 -4.31 12.33 4.77
C TYR A 326 -4.35 12.60 3.25
N LEU A 327 -5.42 13.26 2.77
CA LEU A 327 -5.59 13.58 1.36
C LEU A 327 -4.61 14.66 0.89
N TYR A 328 -4.37 15.68 1.70
CA TYR A 328 -3.59 16.85 1.32
C TYR A 328 -2.10 16.52 1.14
N VAL A 329 -1.49 15.76 2.05
CA VAL A 329 -0.08 15.35 1.90
C VAL A 329 0.12 14.43 0.69
N PHE A 330 -0.87 13.58 0.40
CA PHE A 330 -0.84 12.71 -0.77
C PHE A 330 -0.97 13.50 -2.07
N TYR A 331 -1.87 14.50 -2.10
CA TYR A 331 -1.98 15.44 -3.21
C TYR A 331 -0.67 16.21 -3.44
N LEU A 332 -0.04 16.72 -2.38
CA LEU A 332 1.23 17.44 -2.48
C LEU A 332 2.34 16.54 -3.05
N PHE A 333 2.42 15.28 -2.59
CA PHE A 333 3.34 14.29 -3.16
C PHE A 333 3.11 14.09 -4.66
N ILE A 334 1.87 13.87 -5.09
CA ILE A 334 1.53 13.70 -6.52
C ILE A 334 1.90 14.95 -7.30
N LYS A 335 1.50 16.14 -6.84
CA LYS A 335 1.76 17.40 -7.53
C LYS A 335 3.25 17.60 -7.78
N VAL A 336 4.07 17.50 -6.74
CA VAL A 336 5.52 17.68 -6.85
C VAL A 336 6.17 16.55 -7.65
N GLY A 337 5.70 15.32 -7.49
CA GLY A 337 6.18 14.18 -8.27
C GLY A 337 5.91 14.36 -9.77
N VAL A 338 4.71 14.81 -10.13
CA VAL A 338 4.31 15.08 -11.52
C VAL A 338 5.09 16.25 -12.10
N GLU A 339 5.26 17.35 -11.37
CA GLU A 339 6.06 18.50 -11.82
C GLU A 339 7.50 18.08 -12.12
N LYS A 340 8.16 17.37 -11.19
CA LYS A 340 9.54 16.89 -11.33
C LYS A 340 9.72 15.87 -12.47
N GLU A 341 8.71 15.07 -12.78
CA GLU A 341 8.76 14.11 -13.89
C GLU A 341 8.31 14.73 -15.23
N ARG A 342 7.44 15.74 -15.22
CA ARG A 342 7.04 16.51 -16.41
C ARG A 342 8.24 17.26 -17.00
N ASP A 343 9.09 17.83 -16.16
CA ASP A 343 10.33 18.50 -16.58
C ASP A 343 11.30 17.53 -17.32
N LYS A 344 11.14 16.22 -17.12
CA LYS A 344 11.93 15.16 -17.77
C LYS A 344 11.22 14.49 -18.94
N ALA A 345 9.91 14.69 -19.11
CA ALA A 345 9.10 13.89 -20.03
C ALA A 345 8.70 14.67 -21.29
N GLU A 346 9.26 14.28 -22.44
CA GLU A 346 8.88 14.79 -23.77
C GLU A 346 7.48 14.36 -24.26
N LYS A 347 6.67 13.63 -23.47
CA LYS A 347 5.33 13.17 -23.91
C LYS A 347 4.27 14.24 -23.61
N GLY A 348 3.36 14.44 -24.57
CA GLY A 348 2.19 15.31 -24.44
C GLY A 348 1.23 14.93 -23.30
N SER A 349 0.42 15.91 -22.88
CA SER A 349 -0.44 15.93 -21.68
C SER A 349 -1.29 14.67 -21.44
N SER A 350 -1.70 13.94 -22.47
CA SER A 350 -2.66 12.82 -22.36
C SER A 350 -2.08 11.53 -21.75
N ALA A 351 -0.79 11.23 -21.95
CA ALA A 351 -0.18 10.01 -21.39
C ALA A 351 0.00 10.12 -19.86
N ILE A 352 0.44 11.29 -19.39
CA ILE A 352 0.58 11.58 -17.95
C ILE A 352 -0.77 11.47 -17.24
N LYS A 353 -1.85 11.99 -17.85
CA LYS A 353 -3.21 11.89 -17.29
C LYS A 353 -3.64 10.44 -17.08
N LEU A 354 -3.38 9.55 -18.05
CA LEU A 354 -3.78 8.15 -17.96
C LEU A 354 -2.90 7.36 -16.97
N THR A 355 -1.60 7.65 -16.92
CA THR A 355 -0.72 7.12 -15.88
C THR A 355 -1.19 7.51 -14.48
N LEU A 356 -1.58 8.78 -14.29
CA LEU A 356 -2.13 9.27 -13.03
C LEU A 356 -3.46 8.61 -12.69
N PHE A 357 -4.32 8.36 -13.69
CA PHE A 357 -5.55 7.62 -13.49
C PHE A 357 -5.28 6.22 -12.92
N PHE A 358 -4.36 5.45 -13.52
CA PHE A 358 -4.00 4.12 -13.00
C PHE A 358 -3.40 4.19 -11.59
N PHE A 359 -2.50 5.15 -11.35
CA PHE A 359 -1.90 5.35 -10.04
C PHE A 359 -2.95 5.66 -8.96
N LEU A 360 -3.89 6.57 -9.25
CA LEU A 360 -4.99 6.92 -8.36
C LEU A 360 -5.98 5.76 -8.20
N ALA A 361 -6.21 4.93 -9.22
CA ALA A 361 -7.06 3.75 -9.13
C ALA A 361 -6.44 2.69 -8.20
N ILE A 362 -5.12 2.44 -8.31
CA ILE A 362 -4.37 1.53 -7.43
C ILE A 362 -4.47 1.99 -5.97
N TRP A 363 -4.19 3.27 -5.72
CA TRP A 363 -4.33 3.85 -4.38
C TRP A 363 -5.77 3.80 -3.88
N GLY A 364 -6.72 4.26 -4.70
CA GLY A 364 -8.13 4.39 -4.33
C GLY A 364 -8.78 3.06 -3.96
N ILE A 365 -8.51 1.98 -4.71
CA ILE A 365 -9.04 0.65 -4.38
C ILE A 365 -8.44 0.14 -3.06
N ASN A 366 -7.14 0.32 -2.86
CA ASN A 366 -6.49 -0.10 -1.62
C ASN A 366 -7.00 0.71 -0.41
N ALA A 367 -7.14 2.03 -0.56
CA ALA A 367 -7.69 2.94 0.45
C ALA A 367 -9.14 2.59 0.81
N MET A 368 -9.99 2.35 -0.19
CA MET A 368 -11.41 2.09 -0.01
C MET A 368 -11.69 0.70 0.59
N PHE A 369 -10.93 -0.32 0.22
CA PHE A 369 -11.25 -1.72 0.54
C PHE A 369 -10.21 -2.43 1.41
N ASN A 370 -9.15 -1.77 1.85
CA ASN A 370 -8.13 -2.42 2.66
C ASN A 370 -7.36 -1.47 3.58
N MET A 371 -7.68 -0.19 3.59
CA MET A 371 -7.01 0.84 4.36
C MET A 371 -5.50 1.02 4.12
N VAL A 372 -5.09 1.71 3.06
CA VAL A 372 -3.67 1.74 2.66
C VAL A 372 -2.74 2.30 3.75
N TYR A 373 -3.17 3.29 4.54
CA TYR A 373 -2.30 3.91 5.57
C TYR A 373 -2.02 3.00 6.78
N THR A 374 -2.78 1.92 6.95
CA THR A 374 -2.58 0.95 8.04
C THR A 374 -1.62 -0.18 7.68
N TYR A 375 -1.36 -0.39 6.39
CA TYR A 375 -0.42 -1.39 5.89
C TYR A 375 0.86 -0.72 5.41
N THR A 376 1.85 -0.61 6.30
CA THR A 376 3.11 0.10 6.06
C THR A 376 3.80 -0.31 4.75
N CYS A 377 3.85 -1.60 4.40
CA CYS A 377 4.42 -2.03 3.11
C CYS A 377 3.65 -1.47 1.90
N SER A 378 2.33 -1.29 2.00
CA SER A 378 1.55 -0.64 0.94
C SER A 378 1.83 0.86 0.86
N VAL A 379 1.98 1.55 2.00
CA VAL A 379 2.41 2.96 2.04
C VAL A 379 3.78 3.12 1.38
N LEU A 380 4.73 2.25 1.73
CA LEU A 380 6.08 2.25 1.15
C LEU A 380 6.09 1.91 -0.34
N ALA A 381 5.14 1.11 -0.83
CA ALA A 381 5.02 0.78 -2.25
C ALA A 381 4.59 1.99 -3.10
N VAL A 382 3.83 2.94 -2.54
CA VAL A 382 3.30 4.11 -3.27
C VAL A 382 4.37 4.87 -4.07
N PRO A 383 5.49 5.35 -3.50
CA PRO A 383 6.51 6.06 -4.27
C PRO A 383 7.17 5.20 -5.34
N PHE A 384 7.32 3.89 -5.13
CA PHE A 384 7.89 2.99 -6.12
C PHE A 384 6.91 2.71 -7.26
N ILE A 385 5.62 2.54 -6.96
CA ILE A 385 4.57 2.40 -7.98
C ILE A 385 4.55 3.67 -8.83
N PHE A 386 4.52 4.84 -8.18
CA PHE A 386 4.58 6.12 -8.89
C PHE A 386 5.82 6.20 -9.79
N TYR A 387 7.00 5.80 -9.29
CA TYR A 387 8.24 5.75 -10.06
C TYR A 387 8.16 4.82 -11.28
N THR A 388 7.63 3.60 -11.12
CA THR A 388 7.47 2.63 -12.23
C THR A 388 6.51 3.10 -13.30
N LEU A 389 5.52 3.92 -12.92
CA LEU A 389 4.47 4.36 -13.81
C LEU A 389 4.83 5.68 -14.53
N THR A 390 5.66 6.53 -13.93
CA THR A 390 5.97 7.87 -14.46
C THR A 390 7.32 7.97 -15.17
N ARG A 391 8.30 7.12 -14.85
CA ARG A 391 9.67 7.27 -15.38
C ARG A 391 9.84 6.70 -16.80
N LYS A 392 10.49 7.48 -17.67
CA LYS A 392 11.10 7.03 -18.94
C LYS A 392 12.60 6.70 -18.79
N ASP A 393 13.14 5.92 -19.70
CA ASP A 393 14.59 5.86 -19.97
C ASP A 393 15.05 6.93 -20.97
N LYS A 394 16.37 6.98 -21.19
CA LYS A 394 17.09 8.13 -21.76
C LYS A 394 16.77 8.45 -23.22
N ASP A 395 16.25 7.50 -23.99
CA ASP A 395 15.95 7.69 -25.42
C ASP A 395 14.44 7.87 -25.69
N GLY A 396 13.64 8.06 -24.63
CA GLY A 396 12.19 7.99 -24.76
C GLY A 396 11.68 6.60 -25.18
N HIS A 397 12.56 5.59 -25.13
CA HIS A 397 12.41 4.24 -25.62
C HIS A 397 13.16 3.24 -24.75
N TYR A 398 12.43 2.23 -24.27
CA TYR A 398 12.98 0.96 -23.79
C TYR A 398 13.80 0.30 -24.90
N GLU A 399 15.12 0.50 -24.88
CA GLU A 399 16.09 -0.24 -25.69
C GLU A 399 15.97 -1.74 -25.38
N ILE A 400 15.26 -2.46 -26.24
CA ILE A 400 15.68 -3.79 -26.62
C ILE A 400 16.89 -3.56 -27.52
N ARG A 401 18.09 -3.89 -27.03
CA ARG A 401 19.19 -4.18 -27.94
C ARG A 401 18.70 -5.31 -28.85
N GLU A 402 18.43 -5.00 -30.11
CA GLU A 402 18.58 -6.00 -31.15
C GLU A 402 20.04 -6.47 -31.13
N ASN A 403 20.23 -7.79 -31.29
CA ASN A 403 21.48 -8.56 -31.27
C ASN A 403 21.86 -9.13 -29.90
N ASP A 404 21.24 -10.26 -29.53
CA ASP A 404 21.77 -11.62 -29.79
C ASP A 404 20.73 -12.70 -29.41
#